data_AF-A0A453PEB6-F1
#
_entry.id   AF-A0A453PEB6-F1
#
_cell.length_a   1.000
_cell.length_b   1.000
_cell.length_c   1.000
_cell.angle_alpha   90.00
_cell.angle_beta   90.00
_cell.angle_gamma   90.00
#
_symmetry.space_group_name_H-M   'P 1'
#
loop_
_entity.id
_entity.type
_entity.pdbx_description
1 polymer ?
#
loop_
_entity_poly.entity_id
_entity_poly.type
_entity_poly.pdbx_seq_one_letter_code
_entity_poly.pdbx_strand_id
1 'polypeptide(L)'
;ASVVYLLSLFAVPFAQSASARREEGQDGSRRSPAAVAPAPMPDCPDDGDEEIVAAVVSGELPSHRLESRLRDCRRAARLRREALRRITGRGVEGLPFDGIDYEAILGQCCEMPVGYVQLPVGVAGPLLLDGRDYHVPMATTEGCLVASVNRGCRAIAASGGAFSVLLRDAMSRAPAVKLPSAKRAAELKMFLEAPANFEHVLASSRFGRLQGIQCALAGRNLYMRFTCSTGDAMGMNMVSKGVENVLGYLRNNFPDMDVISISGNYCSDKKATAVNWIDGRGKSVVCEATIKGRVVQSVLKTTVEKLVELNIIKNLAGSAVAGALGGFNAHASNIVTALFIATGQDPAQNVESSQCITMLEAVNEGKDLHISVTMPSIEVGTIGGGTSLTSQAACLNLLG
;
A
#
# COMPACT_ATOMS: atom_id res chain seq x y z
N ALA A 1 17.24 14.80 2.45
CA ALA A 1 16.16 15.14 1.51
C ALA A 1 15.10 16.06 2.13
N SER A 2 14.69 15.94 3.40
CA SER A 2 13.62 16.78 4.01
C SER A 2 14.00 18.21 4.45
N VAL A 3 15.10 18.76 3.92
CA VAL A 3 15.51 20.19 4.07
C VAL A 3 16.06 20.68 2.72
N VAL A 4 16.76 19.81 1.99
CA VAL A 4 17.25 20.08 0.63
C VAL A 4 16.10 20.28 -0.38
N TYR A 5 14.98 19.56 -0.24
CA TYR A 5 13.81 19.72 -1.11
C TYR A 5 13.05 21.04 -0.89
N LEU A 6 13.22 21.67 0.29
CA LEU A 6 12.59 22.94 0.64
C LEU A 6 13.40 24.15 0.16
N LEU A 7 14.72 24.01 -0.02
CA LEU A 7 15.58 25.09 -0.54
C LEU A 7 15.52 25.22 -2.07
N SER A 8 15.11 24.18 -2.80
CA SER A 8 14.98 24.22 -4.27
C SER A 8 13.72 24.91 -4.78
N LEU A 9 12.75 25.24 -3.91
CA LEU A 9 11.47 25.86 -4.31
C LEU A 9 11.49 27.41 -4.25
N PHE A 10 12.59 28.03 -3.83
CA PHE A 10 12.67 29.49 -3.58
C PHE A 10 13.69 30.26 -4.44
N ALA A 11 14.20 29.71 -5.55
CA ALA A 11 15.15 30.43 -6.41
C ALA A 11 14.57 30.74 -7.80
N VAL A 12 14.20 32.01 -8.03
CA VAL A 12 13.97 32.65 -9.35
C VAL A 12 15.22 33.52 -9.65
N PRO A 13 15.62 33.68 -10.92
CA PRO A 13 17.00 33.50 -11.36
C PRO A 13 17.82 34.80 -11.37
N PHE A 14 19.13 34.66 -11.13
CA PHE A 14 20.10 35.66 -11.57
C PHE A 14 20.80 35.17 -12.83
N ALA A 15 20.63 35.93 -13.90
CA ALA A 15 21.27 35.72 -15.19
C ALA A 15 22.58 36.52 -15.31
N GLN A 16 23.37 36.10 -16.32
CA GLN A 16 24.53 36.75 -16.95
C GLN A 16 25.89 36.51 -16.25
N SER A 17 27.00 36.18 -16.94
CA SER A 17 27.37 36.40 -18.35
C SER A 17 28.48 35.45 -18.85
N ALA A 18 28.32 35.01 -20.10
CA ALA A 18 29.29 34.87 -21.20
C ALA A 18 30.78 34.52 -20.93
N SER A 19 31.28 33.48 -21.62
CA SER A 19 32.22 33.73 -22.73
C SER A 19 32.17 32.58 -23.75
N ALA A 20 32.20 32.96 -25.02
CA ALA A 20 32.22 32.10 -26.18
C ALA A 20 33.67 31.83 -26.62
N ARG A 21 33.96 30.60 -27.07
CA ARG A 21 34.94 30.34 -28.13
C ARG A 21 34.46 29.19 -29.01
N ARG A 22 34.30 29.50 -30.30
CA ARG A 22 34.26 28.56 -31.43
C ARG A 22 35.70 28.21 -31.76
N GLU A 23 35.94 26.95 -32.17
CA GLU A 23 36.87 26.63 -33.25
C GLU A 23 36.51 25.25 -33.84
N GLU A 24 36.94 25.05 -35.09
CA GLU A 24 36.31 24.27 -36.15
C GLU A 24 36.72 22.79 -36.20
N GLY A 25 35.81 21.98 -36.76
CA GLY A 25 36.06 20.86 -37.68
C GLY A 25 37.08 19.76 -37.32
N GLN A 26 36.59 18.52 -37.17
CA GLN A 26 36.96 17.43 -38.08
C GLN A 26 36.11 16.17 -37.89
N ASP A 27 35.84 15.57 -39.04
CA ASP A 27 35.14 14.33 -39.31
C ASP A 27 35.74 13.14 -38.54
N GLY A 28 34.90 12.28 -37.98
CA GLY A 28 35.34 11.17 -37.12
C GLY A 28 34.21 10.25 -36.74
N SER A 29 34.07 9.16 -37.51
CA SER A 29 33.08 8.09 -37.38
C SER A 29 32.71 7.74 -35.92
N ARG A 30 31.46 7.99 -35.53
CA ARG A 30 30.86 7.34 -34.36
C ARG A 30 30.58 5.88 -34.71
N ARG A 31 31.53 5.00 -34.43
CA ARG A 31 31.27 3.57 -34.27
C ARG A 31 30.33 3.40 -33.08
N SER A 32 29.13 2.89 -33.33
CA SER A 32 28.25 2.33 -32.31
C SER A 32 29.04 1.32 -31.46
N PRO A 33 28.91 1.27 -30.13
CA PRO A 33 29.41 0.13 -29.39
C PRO A 33 28.66 -1.10 -29.91
N ALA A 34 29.40 -2.08 -30.41
CA ALA A 34 28.86 -3.36 -30.82
C ALA A 34 28.02 -3.93 -29.67
N ALA A 35 26.83 -4.45 -30.02
CA ALA A 35 26.02 -5.23 -29.10
C ALA A 35 26.91 -6.35 -28.55
N VAL A 36 27.25 -6.25 -27.27
CA VAL A 36 27.90 -7.34 -26.54
C VAL A 36 26.90 -8.48 -26.55
N ALA A 37 27.26 -9.59 -27.19
CA ALA A 37 26.46 -10.81 -27.14
C ALA A 37 26.21 -11.17 -25.67
N PRO A 38 24.96 -11.49 -25.28
CA PRO A 38 24.67 -11.81 -23.89
C PRO A 38 25.53 -13.00 -23.46
N ALA A 39 26.19 -12.85 -22.32
CA ALA A 39 26.95 -13.94 -21.72
C ALA A 39 26.01 -15.15 -21.47
N PRO A 40 26.42 -16.38 -21.82
CA PRO A 40 25.62 -17.56 -21.53
C PRO A 40 25.44 -17.69 -20.01
N MET A 41 24.19 -17.87 -19.58
CA MET A 41 23.89 -18.25 -18.20
C MET A 41 24.54 -19.63 -17.92
N PRO A 42 24.98 -19.88 -16.68
CA PRO A 42 25.40 -21.22 -16.28
C PRO A 42 24.15 -22.10 -16.23
N ASP A 43 24.18 -23.17 -17.01
CA ASP A 43 23.18 -24.24 -17.17
C ASP A 43 22.45 -24.16 -18.52
N CYS A 44 23.03 -24.87 -19.50
CA CYS A 44 22.34 -25.25 -20.73
C CYS A 44 21.09 -26.07 -20.34
N PRO A 45 19.92 -25.87 -20.97
CA PRO A 45 18.76 -26.72 -20.73
C PRO A 45 19.12 -28.19 -20.97
N ASP A 46 18.73 -29.08 -20.05
CA ASP A 46 18.74 -30.53 -20.27
C ASP A 46 17.93 -30.86 -21.54
N ASP A 47 18.15 -32.01 -22.18
CA ASP A 47 17.51 -32.36 -23.47
C ASP A 47 15.97 -32.16 -23.49
N GLY A 48 15.28 -32.36 -22.36
CA GLY A 48 13.84 -32.13 -22.24
C GLY A 48 13.41 -30.67 -21.96
N ASP A 49 14.32 -29.81 -21.50
CA ASP A 49 14.02 -28.39 -21.25
C ASP A 49 13.91 -27.60 -22.56
N GLU A 50 14.71 -27.96 -23.57
CA GLU A 50 14.72 -27.31 -24.88
C GLU A 50 13.37 -27.48 -25.61
N GLU A 51 12.81 -28.69 -25.61
CA GLU A 51 11.50 -28.97 -26.19
C GLU A 51 10.38 -28.16 -25.52
N ILE A 52 10.45 -28.04 -24.19
CA ILE A 52 9.46 -27.31 -23.40
C ILE A 52 9.55 -25.82 -23.69
N VAL A 53 10.76 -25.27 -23.75
CA VAL A 53 10.98 -23.87 -24.14
C VAL A 53 10.46 -23.64 -25.57
N ALA A 54 10.79 -24.50 -26.53
CA ALA A 54 10.32 -24.40 -27.90
C ALA A 54 8.78 -24.45 -27.99
N ALA A 55 8.12 -25.31 -27.22
CA ALA A 55 6.66 -25.40 -27.12
C ALA A 55 6.03 -24.13 -26.51
N VAL A 56 6.69 -23.49 -25.55
CA VAL A 56 6.23 -22.20 -24.99
C VAL A 56 6.41 -21.07 -26.00
N VAL A 57 7.53 -21.04 -26.71
CA VAL A 57 7.85 -20.03 -27.74
C VAL A 57 6.89 -20.11 -28.92
N SER A 58 6.55 -21.32 -29.38
CA SER A 58 5.58 -21.55 -30.47
C SER A 58 4.13 -21.32 -30.06
N GLY A 59 3.84 -21.28 -28.75
CA GLY A 59 2.49 -21.11 -28.19
C GLY A 59 1.71 -22.42 -27.98
N GLU A 60 2.30 -23.57 -28.31
CA GLU A 60 1.71 -24.89 -28.06
C GLU A 60 1.50 -25.17 -26.56
N LEU A 61 2.41 -24.66 -25.72
CA LEU A 61 2.32 -24.75 -24.26
C LEU A 61 2.16 -23.35 -23.63
N PRO A 62 0.98 -23.03 -23.04
CA PRO A 62 0.81 -21.78 -22.33
C PRO A 62 1.75 -21.67 -21.12
N SER A 63 2.51 -20.57 -21.02
CA SER A 63 3.51 -20.33 -19.96
C SER A 63 2.97 -20.43 -18.53
N HIS A 64 1.71 -20.04 -18.28
CA HIS A 64 1.05 -20.14 -16.97
C HIS A 64 0.77 -21.57 -16.50
N ARG A 65 0.97 -22.58 -17.36
CA ARG A 65 0.77 -23.99 -17.01
C ARG A 65 2.06 -24.71 -16.62
N LEU A 66 3.22 -24.06 -16.73
CA LEU A 66 4.52 -24.69 -16.50
C LEU A 66 4.65 -25.27 -15.09
N GLU A 67 4.23 -24.54 -14.06
CA GLU A 67 4.25 -25.02 -12.67
C GLU A 67 3.44 -26.30 -12.50
N SER A 68 2.22 -26.34 -13.05
CA SER A 68 1.33 -27.51 -12.97
C SER A 68 1.86 -28.72 -13.76
N ARG A 69 2.54 -28.49 -14.89
CA ARG A 69 3.07 -29.53 -15.77
C ARG A 69 4.36 -30.12 -15.23
N LEU A 70 5.26 -29.28 -14.74
CA LEU A 70 6.60 -29.67 -14.29
C LEU A 70 6.61 -30.13 -12.84
N ARG A 71 5.67 -29.66 -12.02
CA ARG A 71 5.64 -29.84 -10.55
C ARG A 71 6.94 -29.38 -9.87
N ASP A 72 7.59 -28.40 -10.48
CA ASP A 72 8.83 -27.77 -10.03
C ASP A 72 8.74 -26.29 -10.39
N CYS A 73 8.50 -25.44 -9.39
CA CYS A 73 8.19 -24.02 -9.62
C CYS A 73 9.44 -23.25 -10.02
N ARG A 74 10.61 -23.63 -9.46
CA ARG A 74 11.90 -23.04 -9.83
C ARG A 74 12.23 -23.37 -11.28
N ARG A 75 12.15 -24.64 -11.70
CA ARG A 75 12.36 -25.03 -13.10
C ARG A 75 11.37 -24.33 -14.03
N ALA A 76 10.08 -24.25 -13.66
CA ALA A 76 9.07 -23.52 -14.42
C ALA A 76 9.46 -22.06 -14.66
N ALA A 77 9.90 -21.35 -13.61
CA ALA A 77 10.36 -19.97 -13.71
C ALA A 77 11.61 -19.83 -14.60
N ARG A 78 12.56 -20.77 -14.51
CA ARG A 78 13.77 -20.80 -15.36
C ARG A 78 13.41 -20.95 -16.84
N LEU A 79 12.58 -21.93 -17.18
CA LEU A 79 12.15 -22.17 -18.57
C LEU A 79 11.33 -21.01 -19.12
N ARG A 80 10.49 -20.39 -18.29
CA ARG A 80 9.76 -19.17 -18.66
C ARG A 80 10.71 -18.02 -18.97
N ARG A 81 11.74 -17.82 -18.16
CA ARG A 81 12.74 -16.78 -18.35
C ARG A 81 13.51 -16.96 -19.67
N GLU A 82 13.84 -18.20 -20.01
CA GLU A 82 14.48 -18.53 -21.29
C GLU A 82 13.54 -18.38 -22.49
N ALA A 83 12.29 -18.84 -22.37
CA ALA A 83 11.28 -18.63 -23.41
C ALA A 83 11.03 -17.13 -23.66
N LEU A 84 10.96 -16.32 -22.59
CA LEU A 84 10.82 -14.86 -22.69
C LEU A 84 12.00 -14.24 -23.46
N ARG A 85 13.23 -14.69 -23.20
CA ARG A 85 14.43 -14.25 -23.92
C ARG A 85 14.33 -14.51 -25.42
N ARG A 86 13.87 -15.71 -25.81
CA ARG A 86 13.70 -16.09 -27.22
C ARG A 86 12.59 -15.33 -27.92
N ILE A 87 11.43 -15.18 -27.26
CA ILE A 87 10.27 -14.48 -27.82
C ILE A 87 10.60 -13.00 -28.06
N THR A 88 11.26 -12.36 -27.11
CA THR A 88 11.49 -10.90 -27.13
C THR A 88 12.82 -10.50 -27.76
N GLY A 89 13.75 -11.45 -27.93
CA GLY A 89 15.14 -11.18 -28.26
C GLY A 89 15.90 -10.42 -27.16
N ARG A 90 15.33 -10.28 -25.96
CA ARG A 90 15.90 -9.53 -24.83
C ARG A 90 15.88 -10.37 -23.56
N GLY A 91 17.02 -10.45 -22.87
CA GLY A 91 17.10 -11.09 -21.57
C GLY A 91 16.64 -10.19 -20.43
N VAL A 92 16.59 -10.77 -19.24
CA VAL A 92 16.36 -10.08 -17.97
C VAL A 92 17.62 -10.20 -17.09
N GLU A 93 18.79 -10.05 -17.70
CA GLU A 93 20.07 -10.02 -16.99
C GLU A 93 20.04 -8.95 -15.89
N GLY A 94 20.51 -9.29 -14.69
CA GLY A 94 20.46 -8.42 -13.52
C GLY A 94 19.17 -8.51 -12.68
N LEU A 95 18.11 -9.17 -13.16
CA LEU A 95 16.98 -9.60 -12.31
C LEU A 95 17.37 -10.91 -11.60
N PRO A 96 17.55 -10.92 -10.28
CA PRO A 96 17.89 -12.13 -9.53
C PRO A 96 16.88 -13.25 -9.71
N PHE A 97 17.38 -14.48 -9.63
CA PHE A 97 16.60 -15.70 -9.81
C PHE A 97 16.69 -16.62 -8.60
N ASP A 98 17.88 -16.79 -8.03
CA ASP A 98 18.11 -17.59 -6.83
C ASP A 98 17.85 -16.79 -5.55
N GLY A 99 17.51 -17.46 -4.46
CA GLY A 99 17.27 -16.82 -3.15
C GLY A 99 15.81 -16.46 -2.87
N ILE A 100 14.88 -16.92 -3.71
CA ILE A 100 13.43 -16.89 -3.46
C ILE A 100 12.87 -18.32 -3.46
N ASP A 101 11.89 -18.57 -2.61
CA ASP A 101 11.10 -19.79 -2.58
C ASP A 101 9.94 -19.67 -3.60
N TYR A 102 10.07 -20.36 -4.75
CA TYR A 102 9.09 -20.30 -5.84
C TYR A 102 7.80 -21.06 -5.50
N GLU A 103 7.88 -22.06 -4.63
CA GLU A 103 6.75 -22.82 -4.14
C GLU A 103 5.88 -21.96 -3.21
N ALA A 104 6.51 -21.14 -2.36
CA ALA A 104 5.80 -20.24 -1.44
C ALA A 104 5.00 -19.12 -2.15
N ILE A 105 5.42 -18.68 -3.34
CA ILE A 105 4.72 -17.61 -4.09
C ILE A 105 3.55 -18.14 -4.93
N LEU A 106 3.57 -19.42 -5.33
CA LEU A 106 2.59 -19.99 -6.25
C LEU A 106 1.19 -20.01 -5.63
N GLY A 107 0.23 -19.40 -6.31
CA GLY A 107 -1.18 -19.35 -5.88
C GLY A 107 -1.42 -18.48 -4.63
N GLN A 108 -0.40 -17.76 -4.17
CA GLN A 108 -0.48 -16.87 -3.01
C GLN A 108 -0.09 -15.44 -3.33
N CYS A 109 1.04 -15.23 -4.00
CA CYS A 109 1.67 -13.90 -4.13
C CYS A 109 1.86 -13.44 -5.57
N CYS A 110 2.23 -14.33 -6.50
CA CYS A 110 2.52 -13.95 -7.88
C CYS A 110 2.37 -15.15 -8.83
N GLU A 111 1.82 -14.88 -10.01
CA GLU A 111 1.76 -15.83 -11.13
C GLU A 111 2.90 -15.60 -12.12
N MET A 112 3.30 -16.67 -12.81
CA MET A 112 4.29 -16.63 -13.89
C MET A 112 5.62 -15.93 -13.53
N PRO A 113 6.27 -16.26 -12.40
CA PRO A 113 7.50 -15.60 -11.99
C PRO A 113 8.66 -15.85 -12.97
N VAL A 114 9.54 -14.85 -13.11
CA VAL A 114 10.79 -14.89 -13.92
C VAL A 114 12.03 -14.44 -13.13
N GLY A 115 11.87 -14.27 -11.81
CA GLY A 115 12.82 -13.68 -10.88
C GLY A 115 12.10 -12.76 -9.89
N TYR A 116 12.85 -11.91 -9.20
CA TYR A 116 12.31 -10.97 -8.22
C TYR A 116 13.10 -9.66 -8.19
N VAL A 117 12.47 -8.57 -7.74
CA VAL A 117 13.13 -7.27 -7.58
C VAL A 117 13.67 -7.13 -6.16
N GLN A 118 14.93 -6.74 -6.03
CA GLN A 118 15.55 -6.42 -4.75
C GLN A 118 15.27 -4.97 -4.36
N LEU A 119 14.79 -4.75 -3.14
CA LEU A 119 14.61 -3.43 -2.54
C LEU A 119 15.46 -3.31 -1.27
N PRO A 120 16.25 -2.23 -1.12
CA PRO A 120 17.01 -1.99 0.11
C PRO A 120 16.06 -1.83 1.31
N VAL A 121 16.37 -2.51 2.42
CA VAL A 121 15.66 -2.37 3.69
C VAL A 121 16.55 -1.64 4.68
N GLY A 122 16.13 -0.46 5.12
CA GLY A 122 16.72 0.26 6.24
C GLY A 122 15.91 0.09 7.51
N VAL A 123 16.48 0.45 8.65
CA VAL A 123 15.80 0.43 9.96
C VAL A 123 15.85 1.82 10.56
N ALA A 124 14.69 2.33 11.00
CA ALA A 124 14.57 3.58 11.74
C ALA A 124 14.16 3.28 13.19
N GLY A 125 14.84 3.88 14.17
CA GLY A 125 14.49 3.71 15.57
C GLY A 125 15.63 4.01 16.57
N PRO A 126 15.38 3.76 17.87
CA PRO A 126 14.10 3.25 18.40
C PRO A 126 12.98 4.31 18.31
N LEU A 127 11.80 3.88 17.92
CA LEU A 127 10.54 4.61 18.08
C LEU A 127 9.95 4.22 19.44
N LEU A 128 10.03 5.13 20.40
CA LEU A 128 9.38 4.98 21.70
C LEU A 128 7.88 5.28 21.55
N LEU A 129 7.05 4.24 21.54
CA LEU A 129 5.60 4.30 21.35
C LEU A 129 4.91 3.43 22.40
N ASP A 130 3.93 4.00 23.11
CA ASP A 130 3.14 3.27 24.12
C ASP A 130 4.01 2.58 25.18
N GLY A 131 5.12 3.22 25.56
CA GLY A 131 6.09 2.71 26.53
C GLY A 131 7.01 1.60 26.01
N ARG A 132 7.02 1.32 24.70
CA ARG A 132 7.85 0.28 24.07
C ARG A 132 8.73 0.86 22.97
N ASP A 133 9.90 0.28 22.79
CA ASP A 133 10.82 0.66 21.71
C ASP A 133 10.64 -0.24 20.49
N TYR A 134 10.38 0.38 19.33
CA TYR A 134 10.26 -0.30 18.05
C TYR A 134 11.39 0.08 17.09
N HIS A 135 11.90 -0.91 16.36
CA HIS A 135 12.85 -0.69 15.26
C HIS A 135 12.11 -0.94 13.95
N VAL A 136 11.78 0.14 13.24
CA VAL A 136 10.84 0.11 12.11
C VAL A 136 11.59 -0.25 10.82
N PRO A 137 11.31 -1.41 10.18
CA PRO A 137 11.89 -1.76 8.90
C PRO A 137 11.22 -0.95 7.78
N MET A 138 12.03 -0.47 6.83
CA MET A 138 11.59 0.39 5.73
C MET A 138 12.27 -0.02 4.43
N ALA A 139 11.49 -0.60 3.51
CA ALA A 139 11.96 -0.98 2.17
C ALA A 139 11.77 0.20 1.21
N THR A 140 12.85 0.79 0.72
CA THR A 140 12.77 1.99 -0.12
C THR A 140 14.02 2.20 -0.97
N THR A 141 13.84 2.83 -2.12
CA THR A 141 14.92 3.39 -2.94
C THR A 141 15.01 4.92 -2.83
N GLU A 142 14.11 5.55 -2.05
CA GLU A 142 14.11 7.00 -1.84
C GLU A 142 15.23 7.40 -0.86
N GLY A 143 16.23 8.12 -1.38
CA GLY A 143 17.34 8.64 -0.59
C GLY A 143 16.87 9.53 0.57
N CYS A 144 17.50 9.36 1.73
CA CYS A 144 17.23 10.07 2.99
C CYS A 144 15.87 9.79 3.67
N LEU A 145 14.98 8.97 3.11
CA LEU A 145 13.69 8.67 3.77
C LEU A 145 13.91 8.06 5.16
N VAL A 146 14.63 6.93 5.22
CA VAL A 146 14.92 6.21 6.48
C VAL A 146 15.64 7.12 7.48
N ALA A 147 16.64 7.88 7.03
CA ALA A 147 17.37 8.82 7.88
C ALA A 147 16.46 9.94 8.43
N SER A 148 15.50 10.42 7.65
CA SER A 148 14.51 11.42 8.09
C SER A 148 13.56 10.85 9.13
N VAL A 149 13.04 9.63 8.92
CA VAL A 149 12.19 8.95 9.91
C VAL A 149 12.96 8.69 11.19
N ASN A 150 14.20 8.21 11.09
CA ASN A 150 15.09 7.98 12.24
C ASN A 150 15.33 9.25 13.08
N ARG A 151 15.48 10.40 12.42
CA ARG A 151 15.58 11.72 13.09
C ARG A 151 14.28 12.08 13.83
N GLY A 152 13.13 11.75 13.26
CA GLY A 152 11.81 11.89 13.91
C GLY A 152 11.69 11.01 15.16
N CYS A 153 12.04 9.72 15.05
CA CYS A 153 12.09 8.78 16.18
C CYS A 153 12.96 9.33 17.32
N ARG A 154 14.15 9.85 16.99
CA ARG A 154 15.04 10.50 17.98
C ARG A 154 14.37 11.68 18.69
N ALA A 155 13.64 12.53 17.97
CA ALA A 155 12.98 13.70 18.56
C ALA A 155 11.84 13.29 19.50
N ILE A 156 11.06 12.27 19.10
CA ILE A 156 9.97 11.68 19.90
C ILE A 156 10.55 11.05 21.18
N ALA A 157 11.52 10.15 21.05
CA ALA A 157 12.13 9.47 22.19
C ALA A 157 12.79 10.46 23.18
N ALA A 158 13.52 11.46 22.68
CA ALA A 158 14.14 12.50 23.52
C ALA A 158 13.12 13.39 24.26
N SER A 159 11.84 13.33 23.86
CA SER A 159 10.76 14.11 24.46
C SER A 159 9.82 13.28 25.34
N GLY A 160 10.06 11.97 25.48
CA GLY A 160 9.28 11.08 26.36
C GLY A 160 8.45 10.04 25.63
N GLY A 161 8.53 9.97 24.30
CA GLY A 161 7.79 9.00 23.49
C GLY A 161 6.50 9.57 22.89
N ALA A 162 5.82 8.71 22.14
CA ALA A 162 4.50 8.95 21.58
C ALA A 162 3.47 7.99 22.21
N PHE A 163 2.20 8.34 22.08
CA PHE A 163 1.07 7.53 22.51
C PHE A 163 0.12 7.31 21.33
N SER A 164 -0.44 6.11 21.19
CA SER A 164 -1.40 5.78 20.14
C SER A 164 -2.67 5.09 20.63
N VAL A 165 -3.75 5.29 19.89
CA VAL A 165 -5.06 4.67 20.16
C VAL A 165 -5.64 4.12 18.88
N LEU A 166 -6.06 2.85 18.91
CA LEU A 166 -6.88 2.24 17.89
C LEU A 166 -8.36 2.59 18.15
N LEU A 167 -8.94 3.39 17.27
CA LEU A 167 -10.31 3.89 17.36
C LEU A 167 -11.33 2.94 16.71
N ARG A 168 -10.90 2.20 15.68
CA ARG A 168 -11.76 1.30 14.92
C ARG A 168 -10.93 0.20 14.27
N ASP A 169 -11.51 -1.00 14.18
CA ASP A 169 -10.97 -2.15 13.44
C ASP A 169 -12.09 -2.84 12.66
N ALA A 170 -12.19 -2.51 11.37
CA ALA A 170 -13.26 -2.99 10.50
C ALA A 170 -12.87 -2.92 9.01
N MET A 171 -12.57 -4.06 8.41
CA MET A 171 -12.43 -4.15 6.95
C MET A 171 -13.80 -4.12 6.26
N SER A 172 -13.88 -3.58 5.05
CA SER A 172 -15.14 -3.40 4.34
C SER A 172 -15.20 -4.06 2.95
N ARG A 173 -16.39 -4.51 2.58
CA ARG A 173 -16.76 -4.89 1.20
C ARG A 173 -18.14 -4.33 0.90
N ALA A 174 -18.30 -3.79 -0.31
CA ALA A 174 -19.56 -3.16 -0.69
C ALA A 174 -20.06 -3.65 -2.04
N PRO A 175 -20.94 -4.66 -2.10
CA PRO A 175 -21.60 -5.06 -3.33
C PRO A 175 -22.53 -3.97 -3.86
N ALA A 176 -22.67 -3.95 -5.17
CA ALA A 176 -23.70 -3.19 -5.87
C ALA A 176 -24.77 -4.16 -6.37
N VAL A 177 -26.02 -3.89 -6.00
CA VAL A 177 -27.18 -4.65 -6.44
C VAL A 177 -28.20 -3.73 -7.09
N LYS A 178 -29.05 -4.30 -7.92
CA LYS A 178 -30.06 -3.59 -8.69
C LYS A 178 -31.41 -4.25 -8.48
N LEU A 179 -32.44 -3.44 -8.23
CA LEU A 179 -33.79 -3.90 -8.00
C LEU A 179 -34.74 -3.35 -9.07
N PRO A 180 -35.99 -3.86 -9.18
CA PRO A 180 -36.94 -3.41 -10.20
C PRO A 180 -37.30 -1.92 -10.08
N SER A 181 -37.30 -1.36 -8.86
CA SER A 181 -37.64 0.04 -8.60
C SER A 181 -36.84 0.63 -7.43
N ALA A 182 -36.79 1.97 -7.35
CA ALA A 182 -36.19 2.68 -6.23
C ALA A 182 -36.91 2.37 -4.89
N LYS A 183 -38.24 2.22 -4.92
CA LYS A 183 -39.03 1.78 -3.76
C LYS A 183 -38.54 0.43 -3.24
N ARG A 184 -38.36 -0.53 -4.14
CA ARG A 184 -37.92 -1.89 -3.78
C ARG A 184 -36.48 -1.91 -3.25
N ALA A 185 -35.60 -1.09 -3.84
CA ALA A 185 -34.25 -0.91 -3.32
C ALA A 185 -34.25 -0.26 -1.92
N ALA A 186 -35.17 0.68 -1.65
CA ALA A 186 -35.35 1.27 -0.34
C ALA A 186 -35.89 0.26 0.69
N GLU A 187 -36.80 -0.65 0.31
CA GLU A 187 -37.24 -1.76 1.17
C GLU A 187 -36.06 -2.65 1.60
N LEU A 188 -35.13 -2.98 0.69
CA LEU A 188 -33.92 -3.74 1.04
C LEU A 188 -32.98 -2.93 1.96
N LYS A 189 -32.78 -1.63 1.69
CA LYS A 189 -32.00 -0.75 2.60
C LYS A 189 -32.58 -0.75 4.01
N MET A 190 -33.88 -0.49 4.13
CA MET A 190 -34.58 -0.47 5.42
C MET A 190 -34.52 -1.83 6.12
N PHE A 191 -34.63 -2.92 5.36
CA PHE A 191 -34.47 -4.27 5.90
C PHE A 191 -33.06 -4.47 6.50
N LEU A 192 -32.00 -4.09 5.80
CA LEU A 192 -30.61 -4.30 6.23
C LEU A 192 -30.18 -3.39 7.39
N GLU A 193 -30.69 -2.16 7.45
CA GLU A 193 -30.33 -1.19 8.50
C GLU A 193 -31.25 -1.26 9.72
N ALA A 194 -32.32 -2.04 9.67
CA ALA A 194 -33.17 -2.30 10.84
C ALA A 194 -32.41 -3.16 11.87
N PRO A 195 -32.24 -2.70 13.13
CA PRO A 195 -31.53 -3.46 14.15
C PRO A 195 -32.09 -4.87 14.38
N ALA A 196 -33.41 -5.03 14.27
CA ALA A 196 -34.08 -6.33 14.43
C ALA A 196 -33.63 -7.37 13.38
N ASN A 197 -33.22 -6.95 12.19
CA ASN A 197 -32.82 -7.85 11.11
C ASN A 197 -31.31 -8.11 11.08
N PHE A 198 -30.50 -7.26 11.73
CA PHE A 198 -29.04 -7.41 11.74
C PHE A 198 -28.62 -8.76 12.31
N GLU A 199 -29.20 -9.17 13.44
CA GLU A 199 -28.93 -10.48 14.06
C GLU A 199 -29.34 -11.65 13.15
N HIS A 200 -30.46 -11.53 12.43
CA HIS A 200 -30.89 -12.54 11.47
C HIS A 200 -29.93 -12.65 10.28
N VAL A 201 -29.41 -11.53 9.78
CA VAL A 201 -28.41 -11.51 8.70
C VAL A 201 -27.09 -12.11 9.17
N LEU A 202 -26.65 -11.78 10.39
CA LEU A 202 -25.45 -12.32 11.02
C LEU A 202 -25.54 -13.84 11.19
N ALA A 203 -26.62 -14.34 11.80
CA ALA A 203 -26.82 -15.76 12.07
C ALA A 203 -26.99 -16.59 10.79
N SER A 204 -27.71 -16.06 9.79
CA SER A 204 -28.07 -16.82 8.59
C SER A 204 -26.94 -16.90 7.55
N SER A 205 -25.97 -15.98 7.59
CA SER A 205 -24.88 -15.92 6.61
C SER A 205 -23.64 -16.75 7.00
N ARG A 206 -23.67 -17.44 8.16
CA ARG A 206 -22.50 -18.08 8.80
C ARG A 206 -21.30 -17.13 8.92
N PHE A 207 -21.54 -15.82 8.87
CA PHE A 207 -20.51 -14.81 8.80
C PHE A 207 -20.38 -14.13 10.18
N GLY A 208 -19.79 -14.87 11.13
CA GLY A 208 -19.70 -14.47 12.55
C GLY A 208 -18.74 -13.32 12.85
N ARG A 209 -18.47 -12.43 11.88
CA ARG A 209 -17.53 -11.31 12.00
C ARG A 209 -18.09 -9.98 11.53
N LEU A 210 -19.35 -9.93 11.09
CA LEU A 210 -20.02 -8.70 10.67
C LEU A 210 -20.23 -7.75 11.86
N GLN A 211 -19.83 -6.49 11.70
CA GLN A 211 -19.97 -5.43 12.71
C GLN A 211 -21.01 -4.37 12.30
N GLY A 212 -21.31 -4.24 11.01
CA GLY A 212 -22.23 -3.21 10.52
C GLY A 212 -22.50 -3.30 9.02
N ILE A 213 -23.62 -2.72 8.61
CA ILE A 213 -24.02 -2.58 7.21
C ILE A 213 -24.48 -1.13 7.01
N GLN A 214 -23.86 -0.42 6.07
CA GLN A 214 -24.26 0.93 5.70
C GLN A 214 -24.64 0.95 4.23
N CYS A 215 -25.86 1.38 3.93
CA CYS A 215 -26.39 1.34 2.58
C CYS A 215 -26.48 2.72 1.94
N ALA A 216 -26.13 2.82 0.67
CA ALA A 216 -26.35 4.01 -0.17
C ALA A 216 -27.19 3.66 -1.40
N LEU A 217 -28.13 4.53 -1.76
CA LEU A 217 -29.01 4.36 -2.92
C LEU A 217 -28.59 5.30 -4.06
N ALA A 218 -28.64 4.78 -5.29
CA ALA A 218 -28.60 5.59 -6.51
C ALA A 218 -29.72 5.11 -7.45
N GLY A 219 -30.87 5.77 -7.39
CA GLY A 219 -32.08 5.32 -8.08
C GLY A 219 -32.52 3.94 -7.59
N ARG A 220 -32.52 2.94 -8.48
CA ARG A 220 -32.88 1.54 -8.17
C ARG A 220 -31.68 0.65 -7.86
N ASN A 221 -30.49 1.24 -7.75
CA ASN A 221 -29.26 0.55 -7.37
C ASN A 221 -28.99 0.78 -5.88
N LEU A 222 -28.57 -0.27 -5.18
CA LEU A 222 -28.21 -0.25 -3.78
C LEU A 222 -26.76 -0.69 -3.61
N TYR A 223 -25.98 0.10 -2.87
CA TYR A 223 -24.61 -0.20 -2.49
C TYR A 223 -24.60 -0.50 -0.99
N MET A 224 -24.18 -1.71 -0.62
CA MET A 224 -24.32 -2.19 0.76
C MET A 224 -22.93 -2.38 1.35
N ARG A 225 -22.42 -1.41 2.11
CA ARG A 225 -21.08 -1.46 2.71
C ARG A 225 -21.12 -2.29 3.99
N PHE A 226 -20.70 -3.55 3.90
CA PHE A 226 -20.52 -4.44 5.04
C PHE A 226 -19.16 -4.16 5.69
N THR A 227 -19.14 -4.03 7.01
CA THR A 227 -17.92 -3.82 7.81
C THR A 227 -17.74 -4.97 8.78
N CYS A 228 -16.53 -5.54 8.86
CA CYS A 228 -16.28 -6.81 9.55
C CYS A 228 -14.94 -6.81 10.27
N SER A 229 -14.87 -7.54 11.38
CA SER A 229 -13.61 -7.89 12.01
C SER A 229 -12.88 -8.96 11.19
N THR A 230 -11.55 -8.91 11.17
CA THR A 230 -10.74 -9.85 10.37
C THR A 230 -9.65 -10.54 11.19
N GLY A 231 -9.58 -10.26 12.49
CA GLY A 231 -8.45 -10.68 13.33
C GLY A 231 -7.16 -10.04 12.80
N ASP A 232 -6.09 -10.82 12.76
CA ASP A 232 -4.78 -10.33 12.32
C ASP A 232 -4.59 -10.32 10.80
N ALA A 233 -5.54 -10.87 10.04
CA ALA A 233 -5.52 -10.75 8.58
C ALA A 233 -6.05 -9.37 8.17
N MET A 234 -5.51 -8.82 7.07
CA MET A 234 -6.14 -7.67 6.40
C MET A 234 -7.57 -8.03 5.93
N GLY A 235 -7.76 -9.28 5.49
CA GLY A 235 -9.07 -9.94 5.51
C GLY A 235 -9.97 -9.72 4.29
N MET A 236 -9.49 -9.10 3.22
CA MET A 236 -10.30 -8.83 2.02
C MET A 236 -10.96 -10.07 1.39
N ASN A 237 -10.26 -11.20 1.33
CA ASN A 237 -10.83 -12.46 0.83
C ASN A 237 -11.89 -13.03 1.77
N MET A 238 -11.67 -12.91 3.09
CA MET A 238 -12.60 -13.35 4.12
C MET A 238 -13.90 -12.55 4.06
N VAL A 239 -13.79 -11.23 3.97
CA VAL A 239 -14.95 -10.35 3.89
C VAL A 239 -15.73 -10.58 2.60
N SER A 240 -15.07 -10.75 1.45
CA SER A 240 -15.76 -11.05 0.18
C SER A 240 -16.61 -12.33 0.26
N LYS A 241 -16.04 -13.43 0.78
CA LYS A 241 -16.78 -14.69 0.96
C LYS A 241 -17.96 -14.55 1.92
N GLY A 242 -17.77 -13.79 2.99
CA GLY A 242 -18.85 -13.48 3.93
C GLY A 242 -20.02 -12.74 3.28
N VAL A 243 -19.70 -11.71 2.50
CA VAL A 243 -20.71 -10.94 1.76
C VAL A 243 -21.41 -11.80 0.71
N GLU A 244 -20.71 -12.69 0.00
CA GLU A 244 -21.34 -13.63 -0.95
C GLU A 244 -22.40 -14.51 -0.25
N ASN A 245 -22.11 -15.00 0.95
CA ASN A 245 -23.08 -15.77 1.74
C ASN A 245 -24.29 -14.91 2.14
N VAL A 246 -24.06 -13.67 2.59
CA VAL A 246 -25.15 -12.73 2.91
C VAL A 246 -26.01 -12.46 1.68
N LEU A 247 -25.43 -12.23 0.51
CA LEU A 247 -26.16 -12.03 -0.73
C LEU A 247 -27.00 -13.26 -1.11
N GLY A 248 -26.47 -14.47 -0.89
CA GLY A 248 -27.20 -15.73 -1.05
C GLY A 248 -28.43 -15.81 -0.14
N TYR A 249 -28.30 -15.42 1.13
CA TYR A 249 -29.41 -15.33 2.07
C TYR A 249 -30.45 -14.29 1.65
N LEU A 250 -30.02 -13.10 1.22
CA LEU A 250 -30.93 -12.02 0.83
C LEU A 250 -31.83 -12.39 -0.35
N ARG A 251 -31.38 -13.27 -1.25
CA ARG A 251 -32.20 -13.78 -2.37
C ARG A 251 -33.46 -14.51 -1.93
N ASN A 252 -33.53 -15.01 -0.70
CA ASN A 252 -34.75 -15.66 -0.19
C ASN A 252 -35.91 -14.65 0.00
N ASN A 253 -35.61 -13.43 0.45
CA ASN A 253 -36.60 -12.38 0.71
C ASN A 253 -36.67 -11.33 -0.42
N PHE A 254 -35.60 -11.24 -1.22
CA PHE A 254 -35.46 -10.34 -2.35
C PHE A 254 -35.01 -11.12 -3.60
N PRO A 255 -35.85 -12.05 -4.12
CA PRO A 255 -35.51 -12.86 -5.30
C PRO A 255 -35.39 -12.01 -6.58
N ASP A 256 -35.92 -10.79 -6.55
CA ASP A 256 -35.86 -9.77 -7.59
C ASP A 256 -34.57 -8.90 -7.55
N MET A 257 -33.66 -9.18 -6.61
CA MET A 257 -32.36 -8.53 -6.49
C MET A 257 -31.36 -9.11 -7.50
N ASP A 258 -30.89 -8.27 -8.41
CA ASP A 258 -29.81 -8.57 -9.35
C ASP A 258 -28.46 -8.12 -8.76
N VAL A 259 -27.52 -9.05 -8.58
CA VAL A 259 -26.19 -8.75 -8.05
C VAL A 259 -25.29 -8.36 -9.20
N ILE A 260 -25.02 -7.06 -9.33
CA ILE A 260 -24.19 -6.51 -10.41
C ILE A 260 -22.71 -6.77 -10.15
N SER A 261 -22.26 -6.59 -8.91
CA SER A 261 -20.87 -6.81 -8.52
C SER A 261 -20.75 -7.01 -7.02
N ILE A 262 -19.84 -7.89 -6.60
CA ILE A 262 -19.46 -8.03 -5.19
C ILE A 262 -18.69 -6.81 -4.66
N SER A 263 -18.10 -6.02 -5.57
CA SER A 263 -17.39 -4.77 -5.28
C SER A 263 -17.92 -3.66 -6.19
N GLY A 264 -18.90 -2.91 -5.67
CA GLY A 264 -19.51 -1.73 -6.30
C GLY A 264 -18.73 -0.44 -6.08
N ASN A 265 -17.43 -0.52 -5.77
CA ASN A 265 -16.55 0.61 -5.45
C ASN A 265 -16.96 1.47 -4.23
N TYR A 266 -17.96 1.09 -3.45
CA TYR A 266 -18.37 1.77 -2.21
C TYR A 266 -17.66 1.21 -0.94
N CYS A 267 -16.66 0.33 -1.11
CA CYS A 267 -15.87 -0.20 0.01
C CYS A 267 -15.04 0.90 0.70
N SER A 268 -14.16 1.68 0.04
CA SER A 268 -13.62 1.57 -1.33
C SER A 268 -12.18 1.06 -1.30
N ASP A 269 -11.77 0.24 -2.28
CA ASP A 269 -10.49 -0.47 -2.25
C ASP A 269 -9.51 -0.06 -3.35
N LYS A 270 -8.33 0.43 -3.01
CA LYS A 270 -7.28 0.97 -3.90
C LYS A 270 -7.72 2.21 -4.70
N LYS A 271 -8.65 3.01 -4.17
CA LYS A 271 -9.16 4.28 -4.70
C LYS A 271 -9.35 5.32 -3.59
N ALA A 272 -8.85 6.53 -3.81
CA ALA A 272 -9.07 7.65 -2.89
C ALA A 272 -10.56 8.02 -2.84
N THR A 273 -11.18 7.86 -1.67
CA THR A 273 -12.61 8.13 -1.47
C THR A 273 -12.92 8.77 -0.12
N ALA A 274 -14.01 9.55 -0.09
CA ALA A 274 -14.46 10.23 1.12
C ALA A 274 -15.05 9.26 2.15
N VAL A 275 -15.66 8.16 1.69
CA VAL A 275 -16.26 7.16 2.58
C VAL A 275 -15.21 6.52 3.49
N ASN A 276 -14.00 6.26 2.98
CA ASN A 276 -12.90 5.74 3.81
C ASN A 276 -12.35 6.80 4.77
N TRP A 277 -12.32 8.07 4.35
CA TRP A 277 -11.87 9.18 5.19
C TRP A 277 -12.83 9.44 6.36
N ILE A 278 -14.14 9.41 6.10
CA ILE A 278 -15.19 9.77 7.06
C ILE A 278 -15.56 8.57 7.94
N ASP A 279 -15.85 7.43 7.34
CA ASP A 279 -16.40 6.26 8.05
C ASP A 279 -15.30 5.25 8.45
N GLY A 280 -14.06 5.47 8.04
CA GLY A 280 -12.92 4.59 8.27
C GLY A 280 -12.94 3.30 7.43
N ARG A 281 -11.79 2.61 7.35
CA ARG A 281 -11.65 1.28 6.71
C ARG A 281 -10.38 0.57 7.18
N GLY A 282 -10.48 -0.70 7.59
CA GLY A 282 -9.37 -1.36 8.27
C GLY A 282 -9.19 -0.77 9.67
N LYS A 283 -8.01 -0.26 9.98
CA LYS A 283 -7.65 0.32 11.28
C LYS A 283 -7.73 1.85 11.23
N SER A 284 -8.51 2.44 12.14
CA SER A 284 -8.49 3.89 12.38
C SER A 284 -7.64 4.18 13.61
N VAL A 285 -6.56 4.93 13.43
CA VAL A 285 -5.55 5.17 14.49
C VAL A 285 -5.30 6.65 14.64
N VAL A 286 -5.15 7.10 15.89
CA VAL A 286 -4.56 8.39 16.23
C VAL A 286 -3.27 8.17 17.02
N CYS A 287 -2.26 9.00 16.76
CA CYS A 287 -1.00 9.00 17.48
C CYS A 287 -0.57 10.43 17.78
N GLU A 288 -0.05 10.68 18.98
CA GLU A 288 0.39 12.01 19.42
C GLU A 288 1.70 11.97 20.20
N ALA A 289 2.38 13.11 20.22
CA ALA A 289 3.56 13.36 21.06
C ALA A 289 3.71 14.86 21.37
N THR A 290 4.32 15.16 22.52
CA THR A 290 4.79 16.52 22.84
C THR A 290 6.29 16.59 22.69
N ILE A 291 6.78 17.33 21.70
CA ILE A 291 8.20 17.52 21.41
C ILE A 291 8.72 18.75 22.13
N LYS A 292 9.72 18.56 22.99
CA LYS A 292 10.29 19.64 23.80
C LYS A 292 10.93 20.70 22.91
N GLY A 293 10.76 22.00 23.20
CA GLY A 293 11.32 23.09 22.39
C GLY A 293 12.83 22.97 22.13
N ARG A 294 13.59 22.57 23.15
CA ARG A 294 15.03 22.29 23.03
C ARG A 294 15.34 21.19 22.01
N VAL A 295 14.46 20.21 21.85
CA VAL A 295 14.59 19.11 20.88
C VAL A 295 14.18 19.58 19.49
N VAL A 296 13.13 20.40 19.37
CA VAL A 296 12.78 21.05 18.10
C VAL A 296 13.97 21.86 17.54
N GLN A 297 14.63 22.64 18.39
CA GLN A 297 15.82 23.41 17.98
C GLN A 297 17.03 22.54 17.71
N SER A 298 17.38 21.64 18.65
CA SER A 298 18.65 20.89 18.56
C SER A 298 18.59 19.69 17.61
N VAL A 299 17.45 19.00 17.52
CA VAL A 299 17.26 17.83 16.65
C VAL A 299 16.59 18.23 15.35
N LEU A 300 15.46 18.95 15.37
CA LEU A 300 14.70 19.31 14.16
C LEU A 300 15.24 20.56 13.44
N LYS A 301 16.13 21.32 14.09
CA LYS A 301 16.82 22.50 13.53
C LYS A 301 15.84 23.58 13.04
N THR A 302 14.77 23.80 13.81
CA THR A 302 13.73 24.80 13.54
C THR A 302 13.14 25.31 14.86
N THR A 303 12.07 26.11 14.81
CA THR A 303 11.30 26.56 15.98
C THR A 303 9.87 26.03 15.95
N VAL A 304 9.19 26.07 17.10
CA VAL A 304 7.81 25.59 17.25
C VAL A 304 6.87 26.43 16.37
N GLU A 305 7.02 27.75 16.40
CA GLU A 305 6.17 28.70 15.67
C GLU A 305 6.22 28.45 14.16
N LYS A 306 7.44 28.25 13.62
CA LYS A 306 7.64 27.95 12.19
C LYS A 306 7.00 26.64 11.78
N LEU A 307 7.02 25.62 12.65
CA LEU A 307 6.40 24.33 12.35
C LEU A 307 4.88 24.43 12.34
N VAL A 308 4.28 25.12 13.33
CA VAL A 308 2.85 25.35 13.39
C VAL A 308 2.36 26.14 12.17
N GLU A 309 3.04 27.24 11.84
CA GLU A 309 2.74 28.03 10.65
C GLU A 309 2.85 27.19 9.36
N LEU A 310 3.94 26.42 9.22
CA LEU A 310 4.14 25.52 8.09
C LEU A 310 2.99 24.51 7.97
N ASN A 311 2.53 23.92 9.08
CA ASN A 311 1.43 22.95 9.06
C ASN A 311 0.13 23.60 8.57
N ILE A 312 -0.19 24.79 9.08
CA ILE A 312 -1.39 25.53 8.68
C ILE A 312 -1.33 25.87 7.19
N ILE A 313 -0.23 26.45 6.71
CA ILE A 313 -0.10 26.88 5.32
C ILE A 313 -0.03 25.67 4.37
N LYS A 314 0.73 24.63 4.72
CA LYS A 314 1.03 23.52 3.81
C LYS A 314 0.03 22.38 3.91
N ASN A 315 -0.15 21.80 5.10
CA ASN A 315 -0.94 20.58 5.29
C ASN A 315 -2.44 20.87 5.35
N LEU A 316 -2.84 22.06 5.81
CA LEU A 316 -4.25 22.44 5.89
C LEU A 316 -4.66 23.29 4.69
N ALA A 317 -4.22 24.55 4.63
CA ALA A 317 -4.63 25.50 3.60
C ALA A 317 -4.21 25.05 2.19
N GLY A 318 -2.95 24.62 2.02
CA GLY A 318 -2.45 24.12 0.74
C GLY A 318 -3.22 22.90 0.23
N SER A 319 -3.46 21.91 1.10
CA SER A 319 -4.28 20.74 0.77
C SER A 319 -5.74 21.10 0.47
N ALA A 320 -6.31 22.07 1.18
CA ALA A 320 -7.66 22.57 0.90
C ALA A 320 -7.76 23.25 -0.48
N VAL A 321 -6.80 24.12 -0.82
CA VAL A 321 -6.71 24.76 -2.14
C VAL A 321 -6.55 23.72 -3.25
N ALA A 322 -5.80 22.64 -2.98
CA ALA A 322 -5.62 21.54 -3.93
C ALA A 322 -6.84 20.60 -4.05
N GLY A 323 -7.88 20.75 -3.21
CA GLY A 323 -9.01 19.83 -3.17
C GLY A 323 -8.61 18.41 -2.73
N ALA A 324 -7.61 18.29 -1.85
CA ALA A 324 -7.09 17.00 -1.42
C ALA A 324 -8.14 16.21 -0.61
N LEU A 325 -8.25 14.91 -0.89
CA LEU A 325 -9.17 14.00 -0.21
C LEU A 325 -8.42 13.13 0.80
N GLY A 326 -8.45 13.51 2.07
CA GLY A 326 -7.70 12.84 3.16
C GLY A 326 -6.19 13.08 3.13
N GLY A 327 -5.70 13.98 2.27
CA GLY A 327 -4.28 14.31 2.10
C GLY A 327 -3.84 15.55 2.89
N PHE A 328 -4.19 15.64 4.17
CA PHE A 328 -3.87 16.79 5.04
C PHE A 328 -2.55 16.56 5.82
N ASN A 329 -1.54 16.09 5.11
CA ASN A 329 -0.25 15.67 5.68
C ASN A 329 0.91 16.00 4.73
N ALA A 330 2.14 15.74 5.18
CA ALA A 330 3.33 16.02 4.38
C ALA A 330 3.72 14.88 3.43
N HIS A 331 3.89 13.67 3.97
CA HIS A 331 4.40 12.52 3.20
C HIS A 331 4.06 11.18 3.86
N ALA A 332 2.87 11.04 4.47
CA ALA A 332 2.45 9.80 5.12
C ALA A 332 2.59 8.58 4.19
N SER A 333 2.32 8.78 2.89
CA SER A 333 2.48 7.78 1.85
C SER A 333 3.88 7.18 1.76
N ASN A 334 4.94 7.95 2.00
CA ASN A 334 6.31 7.43 1.93
C ASN A 334 6.58 6.45 3.07
N ILE A 335 6.11 6.76 4.28
CA ILE A 335 6.29 5.90 5.46
C ILE A 335 5.45 4.63 5.28
N VAL A 336 4.17 4.78 4.94
CA VAL A 336 3.24 3.67 4.74
C VAL A 336 3.79 2.72 3.68
N THR A 337 4.17 3.23 2.51
CA THR A 337 4.70 2.39 1.41
C THR A 337 5.97 1.64 1.82
N ALA A 338 6.92 2.32 2.45
CA ALA A 338 8.19 1.70 2.83
C ALA A 338 7.99 0.59 3.87
N LEU A 339 7.12 0.80 4.84
CA LEU A 339 6.77 -0.21 5.84
C LEU A 339 5.96 -1.35 5.21
N PHE A 340 5.00 -1.03 4.33
CA PHE A 340 4.14 -2.01 3.66
C PHE A 340 4.95 -3.00 2.83
N ILE A 341 5.86 -2.50 2.01
CA ILE A 341 6.74 -3.34 1.19
C ILE A 341 7.64 -4.20 2.08
N ALA A 342 8.24 -3.62 3.13
CA ALA A 342 9.12 -4.36 4.04
C ALA A 342 8.39 -5.50 4.76
N THR A 343 7.11 -5.30 5.11
CA THR A 343 6.33 -6.23 5.95
C THR A 343 5.30 -7.05 5.16
N GLY A 344 5.36 -7.05 3.83
CA GLY A 344 4.54 -7.92 2.99
C GLY A 344 3.06 -7.54 2.90
N GLN A 345 2.75 -6.27 3.13
CA GLN A 345 1.41 -5.71 2.91
C GLN A 345 1.16 -5.47 1.42
N ASP A 346 -0.07 -5.09 1.05
CA ASP A 346 -0.43 -4.73 -0.32
C ASP A 346 -0.07 -3.25 -0.59
N PRO A 347 0.98 -2.94 -1.39
CA PRO A 347 1.41 -1.55 -1.59
C PRO A 347 0.37 -0.70 -2.33
N ALA A 348 -0.58 -1.30 -3.05
CA ALA A 348 -1.63 -0.55 -3.73
C ALA A 348 -2.66 0.04 -2.74
N GLN A 349 -2.78 -0.54 -1.53
CA GLN A 349 -3.62 0.00 -0.46
C GLN A 349 -3.00 1.24 0.22
N ASN A 350 -1.80 1.66 -0.18
CA ASN A 350 -1.25 2.95 0.22
C ASN A 350 -2.16 4.13 -0.17
N VAL A 351 -2.98 3.98 -1.21
CA VAL A 351 -3.94 5.02 -1.64
C VAL A 351 -4.86 5.45 -0.50
N GLU A 352 -5.44 4.48 0.22
CA GLU A 352 -6.25 4.74 1.41
C GLU A 352 -5.41 4.84 2.67
N SER A 353 -4.48 3.90 2.86
CA SER A 353 -3.74 3.76 4.11
C SER A 353 -2.85 4.96 4.43
N SER A 354 -2.57 5.82 3.45
CA SER A 354 -1.86 7.09 3.63
C SER A 354 -2.77 8.30 3.84
N GLN A 355 -4.09 8.13 3.85
CA GLN A 355 -5.00 9.18 4.28
C GLN A 355 -4.68 9.56 5.71
N CYS A 356 -4.31 10.81 5.92
CA CYS A 356 -3.76 11.30 7.17
C CYS A 356 -4.01 12.80 7.29
N ILE A 357 -4.42 13.22 8.49
CA ILE A 357 -4.38 14.63 8.92
C ILE A 357 -3.29 14.80 9.98
N THR A 358 -2.43 15.78 9.78
CA THR A 358 -1.39 16.18 10.74
C THR A 358 -1.78 17.50 11.39
N MET A 359 -1.85 17.50 12.73
CA MET A 359 -2.13 18.69 13.52
C MET A 359 -0.90 19.03 14.35
N LEU A 360 -0.51 20.32 14.32
CA LEU A 360 0.59 20.87 15.10
C LEU A 360 0.09 22.04 15.91
N GLU A 361 0.36 22.03 17.21
CA GLU A 361 -0.05 23.07 18.13
C GLU A 361 1.12 23.46 19.05
N ALA A 362 1.21 24.75 19.34
CA ALA A 362 2.17 25.25 20.33
C ALA A 362 1.56 25.06 21.72
N VAL A 363 2.26 24.34 22.61
CA VAL A 363 1.80 24.04 23.97
C VAL A 363 2.82 24.54 25.00
N ASN A 364 2.45 24.51 26.27
CA ASN A 364 3.29 25.00 27.38
C ASN A 364 3.77 26.45 27.14
N GLU A 365 2.83 27.36 26.89
CA GLU A 365 3.09 28.78 26.57
C GLU A 365 3.95 28.97 25.31
N GLY A 366 3.82 28.06 24.34
CA GLY A 366 4.54 28.10 23.06
C GLY A 366 5.95 27.50 23.11
N LYS A 367 6.39 26.98 24.26
CA LYS A 367 7.73 26.41 24.42
C LYS A 367 7.88 25.06 23.74
N ASP A 368 6.82 24.27 23.70
CA ASP A 368 6.84 22.90 23.19
C ASP A 368 5.85 22.73 22.03
N LEU A 369 6.07 21.70 21.22
CA LEU A 369 5.23 21.37 20.07
C LEU A 369 4.40 20.13 20.41
N HIS A 370 3.09 20.24 20.45
CA HIS A 370 2.21 19.08 20.33
C HIS A 370 2.07 18.74 18.84
N ILE A 371 2.23 17.46 18.53
CA ILE A 371 2.01 16.89 17.20
C ILE A 371 1.06 15.72 17.32
N SER A 372 0.09 15.65 16.42
CA SER A 372 -0.73 14.45 16.22
C SER A 372 -0.92 14.11 14.75
N VAL A 373 -1.09 12.81 14.50
CA VAL A 373 -1.51 12.27 13.21
C VAL A 373 -2.74 11.41 13.42
N THR A 374 -3.74 11.56 12.55
CA THR A 374 -4.93 10.70 12.53
C THR A 374 -5.07 10.06 11.17
N MET A 375 -5.12 8.73 11.15
CA MET A 375 -5.14 7.90 9.95
C MET A 375 -6.37 6.97 10.03
N PRO A 376 -7.50 7.32 9.38
CA PRO A 376 -8.77 6.63 9.59
C PRO A 376 -8.88 5.30 8.83
N SER A 377 -7.98 5.01 7.90
CA SER A 377 -8.18 3.98 6.89
C SER A 377 -6.96 3.09 6.60
N ILE A 378 -6.19 2.71 7.64
CA ILE A 378 -5.01 1.86 7.48
C ILE A 378 -5.42 0.40 7.23
N GLU A 379 -5.09 -0.13 6.06
CA GLU A 379 -5.37 -1.51 5.66
C GLU A 379 -4.13 -2.37 5.85
N VAL A 380 -4.07 -3.08 6.96
CA VAL A 380 -2.88 -3.83 7.38
C VAL A 380 -3.26 -5.17 8.00
N GLY A 381 -2.40 -6.18 7.85
CA GLY A 381 -2.49 -7.45 8.54
C GLY A 381 -1.12 -8.10 8.72
N THR A 382 -1.01 -9.02 9.66
CA THR A 382 0.23 -9.79 9.93
C THR A 382 0.11 -11.25 9.51
N ILE A 383 -1.05 -11.65 8.95
CA ILE A 383 -1.30 -12.99 8.42
C ILE A 383 -1.86 -12.91 6.99
N GLY A 384 -1.29 -13.73 6.10
CA GLY A 384 -1.73 -13.91 4.71
C GLY A 384 -1.13 -12.91 3.73
N GLY A 385 -1.31 -13.17 2.43
CA GLY A 385 -0.67 -12.38 1.38
C GLY A 385 0.86 -12.47 1.44
N GLY A 386 1.56 -11.37 1.23
CA GLY A 386 3.02 -11.33 1.23
C GLY A 386 3.67 -11.46 2.62
N THR A 387 2.90 -11.45 3.70
CA THR A 387 3.41 -11.54 5.09
C THR A 387 4.05 -12.88 5.41
N SER A 388 3.72 -13.94 4.67
CA SER A 388 4.29 -15.29 4.82
C SER A 388 5.64 -15.47 4.14
N LEU A 389 6.05 -14.53 3.26
CA LEU A 389 7.33 -14.60 2.58
C LEU A 389 8.46 -14.35 3.58
N THR A 390 9.53 -15.14 3.49
CA THR A 390 10.59 -15.20 4.51
C THR A 390 11.17 -13.83 4.88
N SER A 391 11.49 -12.98 3.90
CA SER A 391 12.07 -11.65 4.13
C SER A 391 11.07 -10.70 4.81
N GLN A 392 9.81 -10.76 4.40
CA GLN A 392 8.73 -9.95 4.95
C GLN A 392 8.36 -10.39 6.37
N ALA A 393 8.29 -11.71 6.60
CA ALA A 393 8.10 -12.29 7.92
C ALA A 393 9.23 -11.91 8.88
N ALA A 394 10.49 -11.88 8.42
CA ALA A 394 11.61 -11.40 9.22
C ALA A 394 11.46 -9.92 9.64
N CYS A 395 10.94 -9.07 8.73
CA CYS A 395 10.65 -7.67 9.05
C CYS A 395 9.47 -7.52 10.03
N LEU A 396 8.44 -8.36 9.92
CA LEU A 396 7.36 -8.40 10.90
C LEU A 396 7.87 -8.81 12.28
N ASN A 397 8.68 -9.87 12.37
CA ASN A 397 9.27 -10.33 13.63
C ASN A 397 10.12 -9.26 14.34
N LEU A 398 10.71 -8.32 13.61
CA LEU A 398 11.45 -7.19 14.19
C LEU A 398 10.53 -6.25 15.01
N LEU A 399 9.24 -6.21 14.67
CA LEU A 399 8.22 -5.40 15.35
C LEU A 399 7.55 -6.15 16.51
N GLY A 400 7.85 -7.43 16.70
CA GLY A 400 7.18 -8.35 17.64
C GLY A 400 6.03 -9.10 16.99
#